data_AF-A0A7K9WPQ9-F1
#
_entry.id   AF-A0A7K9WPQ9-F1
#
_cell.length_a   1.000
_cell.length_b   1.000
_cell.length_c   1.000
_cell.angle_alpha   90.00
_cell.angle_beta   90.00
_cell.angle_gamma   90.00
#
_symmetry.space_group_name_H-M   'P 1'
#
loop_
_entity.id
_entity.type
_entity.pdbx_description
1 polymer ?
#
loop_
_entity_poly.entity_id
_entity_poly.type
_entity_poly.pdbx_seq_one_letter_code
_entity_poly.pdbx_strand_id
1 'polypeptide(L)'
;MRLWVCIALLSLALCASANRPAPYRAVVRAGQFVRDAAGGARDMYRAYMDMREANYKGADKYFHARGNYDAAKRGPGGAWAAKVIRWPFLLPHSDGRELWQSRVSGRGAEDTRADQEANAWGRSGGDPNRYRPPGLPKKY
;
A
#
# COMPACT_ATOMS: atom_id res chain seq x y z
N MET A 1 -12.07 50.60 3.18
CA MET A 1 -11.87 49.75 4.38
C MET A 1 -10.39 49.77 4.74
N ARG A 2 -10.03 49.98 6.02
CA ARG A 2 -8.61 50.12 6.43
C ARG A 2 -7.91 48.76 6.38
N LEU A 3 -6.74 48.67 5.74
CA LEU A 3 -5.93 47.44 5.56
C LEU A 3 -5.76 46.62 6.85
N TRP A 4 -5.62 47.29 8.00
CA TRP A 4 -5.51 46.69 9.33
C TRP A 4 -6.74 45.87 9.74
N VAL A 5 -7.94 46.26 9.30
CA VAL A 5 -9.18 45.52 9.53
C VAL A 5 -9.17 44.22 8.72
N CYS A 6 -8.68 44.26 7.47
CA CYS A 6 -8.54 43.06 6.65
C CYS A 6 -7.51 42.08 7.24
N ILE A 7 -6.37 42.59 7.72
CA ILE A 7 -5.34 41.78 8.37
C ILE A 7 -5.91 41.14 9.64
N ALA A 8 -6.58 41.90 10.50
CA ALA A 8 -7.18 41.37 11.73
C ALA A 8 -8.25 40.29 11.47
N LEU A 9 -9.11 40.50 10.47
CA LEU A 9 -10.13 39.53 10.08
C LEU A 9 -9.53 38.24 9.51
N LEU A 10 -8.50 38.35 8.66
CA LEU A 10 -7.77 37.20 8.13
C LEU A 10 -7.05 36.44 9.25
N SER A 11 -6.40 37.12 10.17
CA SER A 11 -5.75 36.51 11.35
C SER A 11 -6.74 35.75 12.22
N LEU A 12 -7.92 36.31 12.50
CA LEU A 12 -8.98 35.63 13.26
C LEU A 12 -9.52 34.40 12.53
N ALA A 13 -9.73 34.48 11.21
CA ALA A 13 -10.15 33.33 10.40
C ALA A 13 -9.06 32.22 10.38
N LEU A 14 -7.79 32.59 10.30
CA LEU A 14 -6.64 31.68 10.41
C LEU A 14 -6.57 31.02 11.80
N CYS A 15 -6.73 31.78 12.88
CA CYS A 15 -6.76 31.24 14.25
C CYS A 15 -7.95 30.31 14.50
N ALA A 16 -9.15 30.65 14.01
CA ALA A 16 -10.33 29.81 14.14
C ALA A 16 -10.22 28.52 13.31
N SER A 17 -9.64 28.58 12.11
CA SER A 17 -9.42 27.40 11.26
C SER A 17 -8.29 26.49 11.77
N ALA A 18 -7.31 27.04 12.48
CA ALA A 18 -6.24 26.29 13.15
C ALA A 18 -6.74 25.47 14.35
N ASN A 19 -7.85 25.89 14.97
CA ASN A 19 -8.38 25.30 16.21
C ASN A 19 -9.63 24.44 15.98
N ARG A 20 -9.64 23.57 14.96
CA ARG A 20 -10.73 22.57 14.82
C ARG A 20 -10.74 21.64 16.04
N PRO A 21 -11.89 21.39 16.69
CA PRO A 21 -11.96 20.62 17.93
C PRO A 21 -11.47 19.18 17.73
N ALA A 22 -10.85 18.60 18.76
CA ALA A 22 -10.29 17.25 18.75
C ALA A 22 -11.19 16.16 18.11
N PRO A 23 -12.51 16.08 18.39
CA PRO A 23 -13.39 15.10 17.75
C PRO A 23 -13.46 15.25 16.23
N TYR A 24 -13.48 16.48 15.71
CA TYR A 24 -13.48 16.72 14.27
C TYR A 24 -12.18 16.18 13.62
N ARG A 25 -11.02 16.45 14.24
CA ARG A 25 -9.73 15.93 13.73
C ARG A 25 -9.70 14.40 13.75
N ALA A 26 -10.30 13.78 14.77
CA ALA A 26 -10.38 12.33 14.88
C ALA A 26 -11.21 11.72 13.73
N VAL A 27 -12.39 12.28 13.43
CA VAL A 27 -13.24 11.83 12.32
C VAL A 27 -12.53 11.97 10.97
N VAL A 28 -11.87 13.13 10.73
CA VAL A 28 -11.11 13.35 9.49
C VAL A 28 -9.96 12.35 9.34
N ARG A 29 -9.21 12.08 10.42
CA ARG A 29 -8.12 11.09 10.42
C ARG A 29 -8.63 9.67 10.19
N ALA A 30 -9.75 9.30 10.80
CA ALA A 30 -10.37 7.99 10.60
C ALA A 30 -10.83 7.84 9.14
N GLY A 31 -11.47 8.86 8.57
CA GLY A 31 -11.86 8.87 7.16
C GLY A 31 -10.67 8.75 6.21
N GLN A 32 -9.57 9.47 6.49
CA GLN A 32 -8.32 9.35 5.73
C GLN A 32 -7.77 7.92 5.82
N PHE A 33 -7.69 7.35 7.01
CA PHE A 33 -7.17 5.99 7.22
C PHE A 33 -7.96 4.95 6.40
N VAL A 34 -9.29 5.01 6.44
CA VAL A 34 -10.15 4.10 5.66
C VAL A 34 -9.92 4.27 4.16
N ARG A 35 -9.82 5.51 3.69
CA ARG A 35 -9.53 5.80 2.28
C ARG A 35 -8.17 5.26 1.85
N ASP A 36 -7.14 5.45 2.67
CA ASP A 36 -5.80 4.93 2.40
C ASP A 36 -5.81 3.40 2.39
N ALA A 37 -6.53 2.76 3.31
CA ALA A 37 -6.64 1.31 3.39
C ALA A 37 -7.35 0.71 2.17
N ALA A 38 -8.48 1.29 1.75
CA ALA A 38 -9.18 0.86 0.54
C ALA A 38 -8.31 1.04 -0.72
N GLY A 39 -7.59 2.16 -0.81
CA GLY A 39 -6.63 2.40 -1.89
C GLY A 39 -5.48 1.39 -1.86
N GLY A 40 -4.91 1.12 -0.68
CA GLY A 40 -3.82 0.16 -0.52
C GLY A 40 -4.24 -1.25 -0.87
N ALA A 41 -5.46 -1.66 -0.52
CA ALA A 41 -6.02 -2.94 -0.94
C ALA A 41 -6.13 -3.06 -2.47
N ARG A 42 -6.54 -1.99 -3.15
CA ARG A 42 -6.58 -1.92 -4.61
C ARG A 42 -5.18 -2.02 -5.23
N ASP A 43 -4.18 -1.38 -4.64
CA ASP A 43 -2.80 -1.44 -5.14
C ASP A 43 -2.20 -2.84 -4.96
N MET A 44 -2.45 -3.48 -3.82
CA MET A 44 -2.09 -4.89 -3.61
C MET A 44 -2.76 -5.75 -4.69
N TYR A 45 -4.08 -5.66 -4.88
CA TYR A 45 -4.78 -6.40 -5.94
C TYR A 45 -4.20 -6.13 -7.33
N ARG A 46 -3.89 -4.88 -7.68
CA ARG A 46 -3.28 -4.55 -8.97
C ARG A 46 -1.94 -5.24 -9.13
N ALA A 47 -1.09 -5.25 -8.10
CA ALA A 47 0.19 -5.94 -8.16
C ALA A 47 0.06 -7.46 -8.29
N TYR A 48 -1.00 -8.06 -7.74
CA TYR A 48 -1.33 -9.46 -7.98
C TYR A 48 -1.64 -9.71 -9.45
N MET A 49 -2.54 -8.89 -10.01
CA MET A 49 -3.03 -9.05 -11.37
C MET A 49 -1.90 -8.86 -12.38
N ASP A 50 -1.06 -7.84 -12.19
CA ASP A 50 0.12 -7.62 -13.03
C ASP A 50 1.12 -8.77 -12.92
N MET A 51 1.33 -9.35 -11.74
CA MET A 51 2.19 -10.53 -11.58
C MET A 51 1.67 -11.72 -12.39
N ARG A 52 0.36 -11.98 -12.34
CA ARG A 52 -0.29 -13.04 -13.12
C ARG A 52 -0.23 -12.76 -14.61
N GLU A 53 -0.52 -11.52 -15.02
CA GLU A 53 -0.48 -11.09 -16.42
C GLU A 53 0.94 -11.17 -16.99
N ALA A 54 1.95 -10.75 -16.21
CA ALA A 54 3.35 -10.82 -16.61
C ALA A 54 3.82 -12.25 -16.80
N ASN A 55 3.34 -13.19 -15.96
CA ASN A 55 3.74 -14.60 -15.93
C ASN A 55 5.27 -14.76 -16.10
N TYR A 56 6.04 -13.92 -15.39
CA TYR A 56 7.46 -13.72 -15.64
C TYR A 56 8.31 -14.41 -14.58
N LYS A 57 9.22 -15.28 -15.00
CA LYS A 57 10.08 -16.04 -14.09
C LYS A 57 10.97 -15.09 -13.27
N GLY A 58 10.95 -15.24 -11.95
CA GLY A 58 11.77 -14.44 -11.03
C GLY A 58 11.22 -13.05 -10.69
N ALA A 59 10.04 -12.67 -11.21
CA ALA A 59 9.44 -11.35 -10.93
C ALA A 59 8.57 -11.29 -9.66
N ASP A 60 8.31 -12.43 -9.01
CA ASP A 60 7.44 -12.53 -7.84
C ASP A 60 7.79 -11.49 -6.76
N LYS A 61 9.06 -11.44 -6.33
CA LYS A 61 9.55 -10.50 -5.31
C LYS A 61 9.44 -9.03 -5.72
N TYR A 62 9.53 -8.74 -7.01
CA TYR A 62 9.27 -7.40 -7.55
C TYR A 62 7.82 -6.98 -7.32
N PHE A 63 6.85 -7.83 -7.66
CA PHE A 63 5.43 -7.52 -7.48
C PHE A 63 5.03 -7.45 -6.00
N HIS A 64 5.62 -8.29 -5.16
CA HIS A 64 5.54 -8.19 -3.70
C HIS A 64 5.99 -6.81 -3.19
N ALA A 65 7.20 -6.39 -3.54
CA ALA A 65 7.75 -5.10 -3.13
C ALA A 65 6.93 -3.93 -3.70
N ARG A 66 6.55 -3.98 -4.98
CA ARG A 66 5.81 -2.91 -5.66
C ARG A 66 4.42 -2.72 -5.08
N GLY A 67 3.67 -3.80 -4.84
CA GLY A 67 2.34 -3.71 -4.22
C GLY A 67 2.41 -3.09 -2.83
N ASN A 68 3.38 -3.52 -2.01
CA ASN A 68 3.58 -2.95 -0.67
C ASN A 68 4.03 -1.49 -0.70
N TYR A 69 4.88 -1.12 -1.65
CA TYR A 69 5.34 0.26 -1.85
C TYR A 69 4.22 1.19 -2.26
N ASP A 70 3.43 0.81 -3.27
CA ASP A 70 2.29 1.59 -3.76
C ASP A 70 1.25 1.78 -2.64
N ALA A 71 0.92 0.72 -1.93
CA ALA A 71 -0.03 0.77 -0.82
C ALA A 71 0.50 1.62 0.34
N ALA A 72 1.75 1.45 0.77
CA ALA A 72 2.33 2.23 1.86
C ALA A 72 2.44 3.72 1.53
N LYS A 73 2.70 4.05 0.26
CA LYS A 73 2.71 5.43 -0.24
C LYS A 73 1.40 6.19 -0.04
N ARG A 74 0.28 5.49 0.12
CA ARG A 74 -1.02 6.15 0.39
C ARG A 74 -1.12 6.73 1.79
N GLY A 75 -0.36 6.21 2.74
CA GLY A 75 -0.40 6.62 4.14
C GLY A 75 -0.64 5.46 5.11
N PRO A 76 -0.91 5.76 6.39
CA PRO A 76 -0.99 4.75 7.44
C PRO A 76 -2.00 3.63 7.18
N GLY A 77 -3.16 3.95 6.59
CA GLY A 77 -4.16 2.95 6.24
C GLY A 77 -3.71 2.02 5.11
N GLY A 78 -3.00 2.56 4.11
CA GLY A 78 -2.46 1.77 3.02
C GLY A 78 -1.31 0.87 3.47
N ALA A 79 -0.43 1.36 4.35
CA ALA A 79 0.60 0.55 4.99
C ALA A 79 0.00 -0.57 5.86
N TRP A 80 -1.11 -0.28 6.57
CA TRP A 80 -1.87 -1.30 7.29
C TRP A 80 -2.47 -2.34 6.33
N ALA A 81 -3.10 -1.90 5.23
CA ALA A 81 -3.67 -2.79 4.22
C ALA A 81 -2.60 -3.72 3.63
N ALA A 82 -1.43 -3.19 3.27
CA ALA A 82 -0.29 -3.96 2.77
C ALA A 82 0.24 -5.00 3.78
N LYS A 83 0.13 -4.72 5.09
CA LYS A 83 0.53 -5.64 6.15
C LYS A 83 -0.46 -6.79 6.33
N VAL A 84 -1.76 -6.52 6.23
CA VAL A 84 -2.83 -7.51 6.50
C VAL A 84 -3.21 -8.31 5.27
N ILE A 85 -3.15 -7.70 4.08
CA ILE A 85 -3.48 -8.34 2.81
C ILE A 85 -2.28 -9.18 2.35
N ARG A 86 -2.41 -10.48 2.57
CA ARG A 86 -1.55 -11.52 2.01
C ARG A 86 -2.12 -11.97 0.66
N TRP A 87 -1.29 -12.29 -0.33
CA TRP A 87 -1.72 -12.72 -1.68
C TRP A 87 -2.85 -13.76 -1.71
N PRO A 88 -2.85 -14.82 -0.86
CA PRO A 88 -3.91 -15.83 -0.87
C PRO A 88 -5.29 -15.29 -0.50
N PHE A 89 -5.38 -14.06 0.02
CA PHE A 89 -6.64 -13.41 0.42
C PHE A 89 -7.28 -12.60 -0.72
N LEU A 90 -6.57 -12.37 -1.83
CA LEU A 90 -7.03 -11.51 -2.93
C LEU A 90 -7.94 -12.23 -3.95
N LEU A 91 -8.21 -13.52 -3.77
CA LEU A 91 -9.19 -14.27 -4.57
C LEU A 91 -10.07 -15.17 -3.69
N PRO A 92 -11.42 -15.17 -3.88
CA PRO A 92 -12.29 -16.25 -3.40
C PRO A 92 -12.12 -17.57 -4.19
N HIS A 93 -11.34 -17.56 -5.28
CA HIS A 93 -11.02 -18.71 -6.13
C HIS A 93 -9.51 -18.81 -6.40
N SER A 94 -8.63 -18.67 -5.39
CA SER A 94 -7.21 -18.96 -5.59
C SER A 94 -7.09 -20.37 -6.16
N ASP A 95 -6.59 -20.52 -7.39
CA ASP A 95 -6.41 -21.82 -8.04
C ASP A 95 -5.79 -22.78 -7.03
N GLY A 96 -6.27 -24.03 -6.98
CA GLY A 96 -5.86 -25.01 -5.98
C GLY A 96 -4.34 -25.08 -5.79
N ARG A 97 -3.55 -24.74 -6.80
CA ARG A 97 -2.08 -24.60 -6.75
C ARG A 97 -1.55 -23.51 -5.80
N GLU A 98 -2.18 -22.35 -5.69
CA GLU A 98 -1.73 -21.24 -4.81
C GLU A 98 -2.20 -21.47 -3.36
N LEU A 99 -3.40 -22.02 -3.20
CA LEU A 99 -3.88 -22.52 -1.91
C LEU A 99 -3.02 -23.71 -1.43
N TRP A 100 -2.66 -24.63 -2.33
CA TRP A 100 -1.78 -25.75 -2.06
C TRP A 100 -0.35 -25.28 -1.79
N GLN A 101 0.18 -24.28 -2.50
CA GLN A 101 1.50 -23.70 -2.17
C GLN A 101 1.54 -23.03 -0.80
N SER A 102 0.46 -22.38 -0.39
CA SER A 102 0.37 -21.73 0.92
C SER A 102 -0.01 -22.66 2.07
N ARG A 103 -0.59 -23.85 1.81
CA ARG A 103 -1.07 -24.78 2.85
C ARG A 103 -0.44 -26.17 2.86
N VAL A 104 0.09 -26.67 1.73
CA VAL A 104 0.44 -28.11 1.57
C VAL A 104 1.76 -28.38 0.84
N SER A 105 2.18 -27.57 -0.13
CA SER A 105 3.34 -27.87 -0.98
C SER A 105 4.69 -27.52 -0.35
N GLY A 106 4.71 -26.93 0.84
CA GLY A 106 5.94 -26.45 1.47
C GLY A 106 6.74 -25.54 0.54
N ARG A 107 6.25 -24.31 0.24
CA ARG A 107 7.22 -23.25 -0.11
C ARG A 107 8.24 -23.26 1.02
N GLY A 108 9.52 -23.48 0.70
CA GLY A 108 10.56 -23.58 1.70
C GLY A 108 10.50 -22.38 2.64
N ALA A 109 10.88 -22.56 3.91
CA ALA A 109 10.93 -21.45 4.87
C ALA A 109 11.73 -20.25 4.31
N GLU A 110 12.71 -20.52 3.44
CA GLU A 110 13.51 -19.53 2.71
C GLU A 110 12.71 -18.72 1.69
N ASP A 111 11.87 -19.36 0.86
CA ASP A 111 10.98 -18.67 -0.08
C ASP A 111 10.01 -17.76 0.67
N THR A 112 9.44 -18.28 1.77
CA THR A 112 8.56 -17.51 2.65
C THR A 112 9.28 -16.30 3.26
N ARG A 113 10.55 -16.46 3.68
CA ARG A 113 11.36 -15.38 4.24
C ARG A 113 11.70 -14.32 3.20
N ALA A 114 12.08 -14.73 2.00
CA ALA A 114 12.42 -13.80 0.94
C ALA A 114 11.20 -12.99 0.47
N ASP A 115 10.01 -13.61 0.44
CA ASP A 115 8.76 -12.90 0.13
C ASP A 115 8.43 -11.88 1.24
N GLN A 116 8.65 -12.23 2.50
CA GLN A 116 8.49 -11.31 3.63
C GLN A 116 9.48 -10.14 3.59
N GLU A 117 10.72 -10.38 3.19
CA GLU A 117 11.75 -9.34 3.04
C GLU A 117 11.37 -8.35 1.93
N ALA A 118 10.95 -8.84 0.76
CA ALA A 118 10.48 -7.99 -0.34
C ALA A 118 9.23 -7.17 0.06
N ASN A 119 8.28 -7.78 0.76
CA ASN A 119 7.12 -7.08 1.31
C ASN A 119 7.55 -5.95 2.27
N ALA A 120 8.48 -6.24 3.18
CA ALA A 120 8.98 -5.27 4.15
C ALA A 120 9.75 -4.13 3.48
N TRP A 121 10.60 -4.44 2.50
CA TRP A 121 11.35 -3.47 1.70
C TRP A 121 10.43 -2.49 0.98
N GLY A 122 9.41 -2.98 0.28
CA GLY A 122 8.46 -2.12 -0.39
C GLY A 122 7.69 -1.24 0.60
N ARG A 123 7.18 -1.84 1.68
CA ARG A 123 6.35 -1.15 2.68
C ARG A 123 7.14 -0.09 3.47
N SER A 124 8.45 -0.23 3.59
CA SER A 124 9.32 0.80 4.20
C SER A 124 9.67 1.94 3.24
N GLY A 125 9.23 1.88 1.98
CA GLY A 125 9.52 2.88 0.96
C GLY A 125 10.79 2.59 0.14
N GLY A 126 11.37 1.39 0.26
CA GLY A 126 12.47 0.96 -0.58
C GLY A 126 12.05 0.81 -2.05
N ASP A 127 12.97 1.05 -2.99
CA ASP A 127 12.71 0.95 -4.42
C ASP A 127 12.40 -0.51 -4.82
N PRO A 128 11.19 -0.82 -5.33
CA PRO A 128 10.85 -2.17 -5.78
C PRO A 128 11.77 -2.72 -6.87
N ASN A 129 12.42 -1.84 -7.66
CA ASN A 129 13.30 -2.26 -8.75
C ASN A 129 14.54 -3.02 -8.27
N ARG A 130 14.85 -3.00 -6.97
CA ARG A 130 15.82 -3.90 -6.34
C ARG A 130 15.59 -5.38 -6.71
N TYR A 131 14.33 -5.78 -6.92
CA TYR A 131 13.96 -7.16 -7.28
C TYR A 131 13.53 -7.31 -8.74
N ARG A 132 13.63 -6.25 -9.56
CA ARG A 132 13.16 -6.31 -10.95
C ARG A 132 14.08 -7.22 -11.77
N PRO A 133 13.57 -8.32 -12.37
CA PRO A 133 14.40 -9.15 -13.21
C PRO A 133 14.68 -8.45 -14.55
N PRO A 134 15.87 -8.67 -15.16
CA PRO A 134 16.18 -8.17 -16.48
C PRO A 134 15.12 -8.61 -17.49
N GLY A 135 14.64 -7.69 -18.32
CA GLY A 135 13.67 -8.00 -19.36
C GLY A 135 12.19 -7.97 -18.94
N LEU A 136 11.86 -7.71 -17.66
CA LEU A 136 10.48 -7.49 -17.26
C LEU A 136 9.91 -6.25 -17.99
N PRO A 137 8.79 -6.38 -18.75
CA PRO A 137 8.24 -5.27 -19.53
C PRO A 137 8.02 -4.01 -18.69
N LYS A 138 8.44 -2.85 -19.22
CA LYS A 138 8.43 -1.55 -18.50
C LYS A 138 7.04 -1.08 -18.02
N LYS A 139 5.95 -1.66 -18.55
CA LYS A 139 4.59 -1.34 -18.10
C LYS A 139 4.31 -1.80 -16.66
N TYR A 140 5.08 -2.79 -16.19
CA TYR A 140 5.02 -3.32 -14.83
C TYR A 140 6.01 -2.61 -13.93
#